data_AF-A0A9P0N850-F1
#
_entry.id   AF-A0A9P0N850-F1
#
_cell.length_a   1.000
_cell.length_b   1.000
_cell.length_c   1.000
_cell.angle_alpha   90.00
_cell.angle_beta   90.00
_cell.angle_gamma   90.00
#
_symmetry.space_group_name_H-M   'P 1'
#
loop_
_entity.id
_entity.type
_entity.pdbx_description
1 polymer ?
#
loop_
_entity_poly.entity_id
_entity_poly.type
_entity_poly.pdbx_seq_one_letter_code
_entity_poly.pdbx_strand_id
1 'polypeptide(L)'
;MFLISRWRLVNSCRVICLRRVCSQQPPELPEEPTTCCMSGCANCVWIDYADKIRSILANSDSKQVSQMILDKIKDPNMKAFLSMELKSKGF
;
A
#
# COMPACT_ATOMS: atom_id res chain seq x y z
N MET A 1 42.13 48.55 -12.04
CA MET A 1 41.65 47.19 -11.71
C MET A 1 40.26 47.05 -12.32
N PHE A 2 40.05 46.48 -13.51
CA PHE A 2 40.27 45.07 -13.90
C PHE A 2 39.73 44.11 -12.81
N LEU A 3 38.81 43.16 -13.02
CA LEU A 3 38.32 42.52 -14.25
C LEU A 3 37.17 41.54 -13.86
N ILE A 4 36.21 41.37 -14.77
CA ILE A 4 35.53 40.10 -15.18
C ILE A 4 34.59 39.44 -14.15
N SER A 5 33.27 39.56 -14.32
CA SER A 5 32.35 38.76 -15.17
C SER A 5 32.06 37.34 -14.68
N ARG A 6 30.75 37.03 -14.62
CA ARG A 6 30.10 35.77 -15.07
C ARG A 6 30.54 34.54 -14.23
N TRP A 7 29.63 33.73 -13.71
CA TRP A 7 29.25 32.49 -14.37
C TRP A 7 27.94 32.00 -13.77
N ARG A 8 26.88 32.25 -14.54
CA ARG A 8 25.71 31.39 -14.63
C ARG A 8 26.18 30.05 -15.23
N LEU A 9 26.20 28.99 -14.45
CA LEU A 9 26.18 27.59 -14.88
C LEU A 9 25.24 26.89 -13.88
N VAL A 10 23.95 26.68 -14.17
CA VAL A 10 23.46 25.57 -15.01
C VAL A 10 24.28 24.30 -14.81
N ASN A 11 23.89 23.55 -13.78
CA ASN A 11 23.85 22.09 -13.77
C ASN A 11 22.41 21.78 -13.34
N SER A 12 21.45 21.73 -14.27
CA SER A 12 21.08 20.48 -14.95
C SER A 12 21.16 19.24 -14.05
N CYS A 13 20.43 19.29 -12.93
CA CYS A 13 19.85 18.08 -12.36
C CYS A 13 18.34 18.25 -12.38
N ARG A 14 17.76 17.91 -13.52
CA ARG A 14 16.33 17.67 -13.68
C ARG A 14 16.01 16.39 -12.90
N VAL A 15 15.80 16.53 -11.59
CA VAL A 15 15.01 15.56 -10.83
C VAL A 15 13.83 16.33 -10.28
N ILE A 16 12.71 16.12 -10.95
CA ILE A 16 11.37 16.52 -10.55
C ILE A 16 11.25 16.23 -9.05
N CYS A 17 11.00 17.28 -8.27
CA CYS A 17 10.66 17.18 -6.86
C CYS A 17 9.27 16.53 -6.75
N LEU A 18 9.22 15.20 -6.88
CA LEU A 18 8.07 14.41 -6.47
C LEU A 18 8.31 14.02 -5.01
N ARG A 19 7.51 14.65 -4.13
CA ARG A 19 7.11 14.19 -2.79
C ARG A 19 8.12 13.31 -2.04
N ARG A 20 8.94 13.99 -1.23
CA ARG A 20 9.20 13.71 0.19
C ARG A 20 8.61 12.38 0.69
N VAL A 21 9.43 11.32 0.73
CA VAL A 21 9.33 10.26 1.74
C VAL A 21 10.76 9.75 2.07
N CYS A 22 11.53 10.56 2.79
CA CYS A 22 12.55 10.01 3.70
C CYS A 22 11.82 9.73 5.01
N SER A 23 12.02 8.53 5.55
CA SER A 23 11.42 8.03 6.80
C SER A 23 9.93 7.68 6.67
N GLN A 24 9.64 6.46 6.22
CA GLN A 24 8.50 5.74 6.79
C GLN A 24 9.11 4.48 7.37
N GLN A 25 9.07 4.36 8.70
CA GLN A 25 9.07 3.03 9.29
C GLN A 25 8.02 2.20 8.53
N PRO A 26 8.31 0.92 8.19
CA PRO A 26 7.29 0.06 7.65
C PRO A 26 6.07 0.16 8.58
N PRO A 27 4.88 0.52 8.09
CA PRO A 27 3.69 0.49 8.91
C PRO A 27 3.62 -0.91 9.49
N GLU A 28 3.59 -1.02 10.81
CA GLU A 28 3.56 -2.29 11.52
C GLU A 28 2.29 -3.02 11.06
N LEU A 29 2.48 -3.96 10.14
CA LEU A 29 1.38 -4.68 9.52
C LEU A 29 0.78 -5.57 10.61
N PRO A 30 -0.55 -5.58 10.76
CA PRO A 30 -1.19 -6.47 11.71
C PRO A 30 -0.76 -7.92 11.46
N GLU A 31 -0.65 -8.71 12.54
CA GLU A 31 -0.30 -10.12 12.43
C GLU A 31 -1.34 -10.87 11.60
N GLU A 32 -0.86 -11.85 10.82
CA GLU A 32 -1.74 -12.65 9.97
C GLU A 32 -2.79 -13.42 10.81
N PRO A 33 -4.06 -13.46 10.38
CA PRO A 33 -5.10 -14.14 11.13
C PRO A 33 -4.82 -15.65 11.15
N THR A 34 -4.49 -16.18 12.33
CA THR A 34 -4.15 -17.60 12.56
C THR A 34 -5.34 -18.56 12.43
N THR A 35 -6.57 -18.05 12.42
CA THR A 35 -7.81 -18.83 12.40
C THR A 35 -8.66 -18.50 11.17
N CYS A 36 -8.33 -19.10 10.03
CA CYS A 36 -9.16 -19.02 8.82
C CYS A 36 -10.15 -20.19 8.77
N CYS A 37 -11.44 -19.91 8.87
CA CYS A 37 -12.51 -20.93 8.81
C CYS A 37 -12.75 -21.48 7.38
N MET A 38 -12.12 -20.90 6.35
CA MET A 38 -12.25 -21.28 4.92
C MET A 38 -13.70 -21.30 4.37
N SER A 39 -14.66 -20.74 5.11
CA SER A 39 -16.10 -20.82 4.81
C SER A 39 -16.68 -19.57 4.16
N GLY A 40 -15.90 -18.48 4.06
CA GLY A 40 -16.32 -17.24 3.39
C GLY A 40 -17.62 -16.63 3.95
N CYS A 41 -17.72 -16.46 5.28
CA CYS A 41 -18.90 -15.89 5.93
C CYS A 41 -18.85 -14.35 6.01
N ALA A 42 -19.98 -13.74 6.35
CA ALA A 42 -20.11 -12.28 6.50
C ALA A 42 -19.16 -11.67 7.57
N ASN A 43 -18.72 -12.46 8.54
CA ASN A 43 -17.76 -12.07 9.58
C ASN A 43 -16.37 -12.70 9.34
N CYS A 44 -15.91 -12.65 8.09
CA CYS A 44 -14.63 -13.24 7.70
C CYS A 44 -13.46 -12.46 8.32
N VAL A 45 -12.60 -13.16 9.05
CA VAL A 45 -11.38 -12.60 9.67
C VAL A 45 -10.48 -11.84 8.69
N TRP A 46 -10.46 -12.25 7.42
CA TRP A 46 -9.68 -11.59 6.37
C TRP A 46 -10.29 -10.26 5.93
N ILE A 47 -11.61 -10.10 6.02
CA ILE A 47 -12.29 -8.85 5.74
C ILE A 47 -12.02 -7.86 6.88
N ASP A 48 -12.13 -8.30 8.14
CA ASP A 48 -11.76 -7.48 9.31
C ASP A 48 -10.28 -7.06 9.27
N TYR A 49 -9.42 -7.97 8.87
CA TYR A 49 -8.00 -7.71 8.67
C TYR A 49 -7.76 -6.67 7.56
N ALA A 50 -8.49 -6.75 6.45
CA ALA A 50 -8.43 -5.75 5.37
C ALA A 50 -8.83 -4.36 5.84
N ASP A 51 -9.90 -4.27 6.64
CA ASP A 51 -10.40 -3.00 7.19
C ASP A 51 -9.39 -2.37 8.18
N LYS A 52 -8.70 -3.20 8.98
CA LYS A 52 -7.59 -2.75 9.84
C LYS A 52 -6.42 -2.20 9.02
N ILE A 53 -5.98 -2.92 7.99
CA ILE A 53 -4.88 -2.44 7.12
C ILE A 53 -5.28 -1.15 6.42
N ARG A 54 -6.51 -1.06 5.89
CA ARG A 54 -7.02 0.16 5.25
C ARG A 54 -6.98 1.37 6.19
N SER A 55 -7.25 1.15 7.48
CA SER A 55 -7.19 2.20 8.49
C SER A 55 -5.76 2.70 8.75
N ILE A 56 -4.78 1.79 8.74
CA ILE A 56 -3.36 2.13 8.90
C ILE A 56 -2.79 2.78 7.62
N LEU A 57 -3.16 2.26 6.46
CA LEU A 57 -2.69 2.67 5.14
C LEU A 57 -3.66 3.62 4.42
N ALA A 58 -4.35 4.49 5.17
CA ALA A 58 -5.34 5.41 4.61
C ALA A 58 -4.78 6.34 3.50
N ASN A 59 -3.45 6.53 3.46
CA ASN A 59 -2.76 7.33 2.45
C ASN A 59 -2.24 6.52 1.23
N SER A 60 -2.37 5.19 1.25
CA SER A 60 -1.89 4.30 0.19
C SER A 60 -3.03 3.90 -0.74
N ASP A 61 -2.67 3.44 -1.95
CA ASP A 61 -3.67 2.95 -2.91
C ASP A 61 -4.41 1.72 -2.37
N SER A 62 -5.74 1.79 -2.37
CA SER A 62 -6.63 0.72 -1.92
C SER A 62 -6.43 -0.60 -2.70
N LYS A 63 -6.05 -0.50 -3.98
CA LYS A 63 -5.68 -1.64 -4.83
C LYS A 63 -4.40 -2.34 -4.38
N GLN A 64 -3.42 -1.60 -3.86
CA GLN A 64 -2.21 -2.21 -3.32
C GLN A 64 -2.54 -2.98 -2.03
N VAL A 65 -3.43 -2.44 -1.19
CA VAL A 65 -3.90 -3.09 0.04
C VAL A 65 -4.64 -4.40 -0.23
N SER A 66 -5.53 -4.42 -1.23
CA SER A 66 -6.21 -5.68 -1.60
C SER A 66 -5.23 -6.73 -2.15
N GLN A 67 -4.28 -6.33 -3.01
CA GLN A 67 -3.27 -7.24 -3.56
C GLN A 67 -2.38 -7.87 -2.49
N MET A 68 -1.89 -7.08 -1.52
CA MET A 68 -1.04 -7.61 -0.44
C MET A 68 -1.77 -8.65 0.42
N ILE A 69 -3.09 -8.49 0.64
CA ILE A 69 -3.89 -9.45 1.39
C ILE A 69 -4.07 -10.74 0.57
N LEU A 70 -4.40 -10.60 -0.72
CA LEU A 70 -4.58 -11.71 -1.65
C LEU A 70 -3.30 -12.52 -1.91
N ASP A 71 -2.13 -11.96 -1.67
CA ASP A 71 -0.83 -12.65 -1.72
C ASP A 71 -0.60 -13.56 -0.50
N LYS A 72 -1.11 -13.17 0.68
CA LYS A 72 -0.99 -13.98 1.91
C LYS A 72 -1.84 -15.25 1.88
N ILE A 73 -2.91 -15.26 1.09
CA ILE A 73 -3.85 -16.37 1.04
C ILE A 73 -3.41 -17.39 -0.01
N LYS A 74 -3.12 -18.61 0.45
CA LYS A 74 -2.66 -19.72 -0.40
C LYS A 74 -3.79 -20.42 -1.16
N ASP A 75 -4.99 -20.46 -0.57
CA ASP A 75 -6.13 -21.19 -1.15
C ASP A 75 -6.81 -20.41 -2.27
N PRO A 76 -6.96 -20.98 -3.48
CA PRO A 76 -7.53 -20.29 -4.63
C PRO A 76 -9.01 -19.95 -4.45
N ASN A 77 -9.78 -20.82 -3.79
CA ASN A 77 -11.20 -20.60 -3.53
C ASN A 77 -11.42 -19.40 -2.59
N MET A 78 -10.61 -19.31 -1.53
CA MET A 78 -10.66 -18.17 -0.60
C MET A 78 -10.20 -16.87 -1.25
N LYS A 79 -9.17 -16.94 -2.10
CA LYS A 79 -8.69 -15.78 -2.86
C LYS A 79 -9.76 -15.23 -3.80
N ALA A 80 -10.54 -16.10 -4.45
CA ALA A 80 -11.64 -15.70 -5.32
C ALA A 80 -12.76 -15.00 -4.53
N PHE A 81 -13.18 -15.57 -3.40
CA PHE A 81 -14.18 -14.97 -2.51
C PHE A 81 -13.73 -13.58 -2.04
N LEU A 82 -12.53 -13.47 -1.48
CA LEU A 82 -12.02 -12.20 -0.95
C LEU A 82 -11.81 -11.15 -2.05
N SER A 83 -11.40 -11.56 -3.26
CA SER A 83 -11.28 -10.65 -4.40
C SER A 83 -12.62 -9.99 -4.78
N MET A 84 -13.73 -10.72 -4.65
CA MET A 84 -15.06 -10.15 -4.89
C MET A 84 -15.49 -9.23 -3.75
N GLU A 85 -15.36 -9.66 -2.50
CA GLU A 85 -15.76 -8.88 -1.32
C GLU A 85 -14.98 -7.57 -1.18
N LEU A 86 -13.67 -7.59 -1.42
CA LEU A 86 -12.84 -6.39 -1.38
C LEU A 86 -13.25 -5.37 -2.45
N LYS A 87 -13.63 -5.82 -3.66
CA LYS A 87 -14.16 -4.93 -4.70
C LYS A 87 -15.49 -4.31 -4.28
N SER A 88 -16.38 -5.09 -3.67
CA SER A 88 -17.66 -4.59 -3.15
C SER A 88 -17.49 -3.52 -2.06
N LYS A 89 -16.44 -3.64 -1.23
CA LYS A 89 -16.08 -2.64 -0.21
C LYS A 89 -15.31 -1.41 -0.73
N GLY A 90 -15.07 -1.33 -2.05
CA GLY A 90 -14.38 -0.22 -2.69
C GLY A 90 -12.87 -0.17 -2.41
N PHE A 91 -12.22 -1.34 -2.35
CA PHE A 91 -10.77 -1.44 -2.42
C PHE A 91 -10.25 -1.31 -3.85
#